data_AF-A0A957NKL0-F1
#
_entry.id   AF-A0A957NKL0-F1
#
_cell.length_a   1.000
_cell.length_b   1.000
_cell.length_c   1.000
_cell.angle_alpha   90.00
_cell.angle_beta   90.00
_cell.angle_gamma   90.00
#
_symmetry.space_group_name_H-M   'P 1'
#
loop_
_entity.id
_entity.type
_entity.pdbx_description
1 polymer ?
#
loop_
_entity_poly.entity_id
_entity_poly.type
_entity_poly.pdbx_seq_one_letter_code
_entity_poly.pdbx_strand_id
1 'polypeptide(L)'
;MRKHISLFSTLALMLALLLSACAAPAAAPADSGSGDSAAAPTEAPAEAAASSDDVFTYWGGLIFSDAANQMLVDRVTQWGEERGVKTEVVMINQNETVQRVSAAI
;
A
#
# COMPACT_ATOMS: atom_id res chain seq x y z
N MET A 1 11.54 47.94 15.55
CA MET A 1 10.30 47.37 16.16
C MET A 1 9.24 46.93 15.14
N ARG A 2 8.94 47.70 14.07
CA ARG A 2 7.94 47.30 13.04
C ARG A 2 8.24 46.00 12.26
N LYS A 3 9.51 45.68 11.98
CA LYS A 3 9.89 44.46 11.23
C LYS A 3 9.73 43.17 12.06
N HIS A 4 9.95 43.23 13.37
CA HIS A 4 9.76 42.07 14.27
C HIS A 4 8.28 41.76 14.49
N ILE A 5 7.41 42.79 14.53
CA ILE A 5 5.95 42.61 14.63
C ILE A 5 5.39 41.93 13.36
N SER A 6 5.92 42.25 12.18
CA SER A 6 5.53 41.62 10.90
C SER A 6 5.97 40.14 10.80
N LEU A 7 7.17 39.82 11.30
CA LEU A 7 7.71 38.46 11.29
C LEU A 7 6.99 37.53 12.31
N PHE A 8 6.62 38.07 13.48
CA PHE A 8 5.82 37.33 14.46
C PHE A 8 4.38 37.10 13.98
N SER A 9 3.80 38.06 13.26
CA SER A 9 2.45 37.92 12.70
C SER A 9 2.39 36.87 11.58
N THR A 10 3.40 36.81 10.72
CA THR A 10 3.51 35.80 9.65
C THR A 10 3.79 34.39 10.20
N LEU A 11 4.62 34.27 11.24
CA LEU A 11 4.87 33.00 11.91
C LEU A 11 3.63 32.48 12.67
N ALA A 12 2.87 33.38 13.32
CA ALA A 12 1.62 33.03 13.98
C ALA A 12 0.51 32.59 13.00
N LEU A 13 0.44 33.24 11.82
CA LEU A 13 -0.52 32.87 10.78
C LEU A 13 -0.19 31.50 10.15
N MET A 14 1.10 31.19 9.93
CA MET A 14 1.53 29.87 9.47
C MET A 14 1.27 28.77 10.51
N LEU A 15 1.47 29.05 11.79
CA LEU A 15 1.23 28.07 12.86
C LEU A 15 -0.27 27.76 13.03
N ALA A 16 -1.14 28.76 12.83
CA ALA A 16 -2.59 28.57 12.85
C ALA A 16 -3.12 27.72 11.66
N LEU A 17 -2.48 27.83 10.49
CA LEU A 17 -2.82 27.01 9.31
C LEU A 17 -2.45 25.53 9.48
N LEU A 18 -1.43 25.22 10.28
CA LEU A 18 -0.96 23.84 10.53
C LEU A 18 -1.86 23.04 11.49
N LEU A 19 -2.73 23.70 12.25
CA LEU A 19 -3.60 23.07 13.27
C LEU A 19 -5.00 22.69 12.76
N SER A 20 -5.36 23.03 11.52
CA SER A 20 -6.70 22.78 10.96
C SER A 20 -6.78 21.54 10.04
N ALA A 21 -5.75 20.68 10.02
CA ALA A 21 -5.69 19.49 9.17
C ALA A 21 -6.21 18.19 9.82
N CYS A 22 -6.81 18.25 11.02
CA CYS A 22 -7.63 17.14 11.52
C CYS A 22 -8.97 17.14 10.78
N ALA A 23 -8.98 16.49 9.62
CA ALA A 23 -10.19 16.16 8.88
C ALA A 23 -11.12 15.35 9.78
N ALA A 24 -12.38 15.80 9.89
CA ALA A 24 -13.47 15.00 10.41
C ALA A 24 -13.60 13.70 9.58
N PRO A 25 -13.94 12.55 10.20
CA PRO A 25 -14.26 11.36 9.45
C PRO A 25 -15.48 11.65 8.57
N ALA A 26 -15.31 11.51 7.25
CA ALA A 26 -16.43 11.46 6.33
C ALA A 26 -17.35 10.32 6.78
N ALA A 27 -18.61 10.66 7.03
CA ALA A 27 -19.63 9.73 7.51
C ALA A 27 -19.71 8.49 6.61
N ALA A 28 -19.53 7.31 7.21
CA ALA A 28 -19.97 6.07 6.61
C ALA A 28 -21.51 6.10 6.49
N PRO A 29 -22.11 5.55 5.41
CA PRO A 29 -23.55 5.37 5.35
C PRO A 29 -23.98 4.48 6.52
N ALA A 30 -25.02 4.92 7.24
CA ALA A 30 -25.64 4.17 8.30
C ALA A 30 -26.32 2.93 7.72
N ASP A 31 -25.73 1.75 7.92
CA ASP A 31 -26.46 0.50 7.78
C ASP A 31 -27.15 0.20 9.12
N SER A 32 -28.47 0.18 9.09
CA SER A 32 -29.30 -0.15 10.24
C SER A 32 -29.39 -1.66 10.33
N GLY A 33 -28.51 -2.28 11.13
CA GLY A 33 -28.49 -3.72 11.35
C GLY A 33 -28.07 -4.07 12.77
N SER A 34 -28.96 -3.86 13.74
CA SER A 34 -28.86 -4.56 15.02
C SER A 34 -29.15 -6.04 14.76
N GLY A 35 -28.11 -6.86 14.77
CA GLY A 35 -28.21 -8.31 14.69
C GLY A 35 -26.94 -8.95 15.21
N ASP A 36 -27.02 -9.44 16.45
CA ASP A 36 -26.10 -10.45 16.97
C ASP A 36 -25.98 -11.59 15.94
N SER A 37 -24.82 -11.73 15.31
CA SER A 37 -24.54 -12.82 14.39
C SER A 37 -23.12 -13.29 14.61
N ALA A 38 -23.02 -14.50 15.16
CA ALA A 38 -21.82 -15.29 15.24
C ALA A 38 -21.02 -15.21 13.93
N ALA A 39 -19.70 -15.08 14.05
CA ALA A 39 -18.77 -15.03 12.93
C ALA A 39 -19.03 -16.17 11.94
N ALA A 40 -19.68 -15.83 10.82
CA ALA A 40 -19.70 -16.67 9.65
C ALA A 40 -18.30 -16.60 9.01
N PRO A 41 -17.72 -17.73 8.56
CA PRO A 41 -16.45 -17.68 7.86
C PRO A 41 -16.65 -16.85 6.59
N THR A 42 -15.89 -15.75 6.46
CA THR A 42 -15.69 -15.07 5.19
C THR A 42 -15.09 -16.10 4.23
N GLU A 43 -15.90 -16.67 3.35
CA GLU A 43 -15.38 -17.23 2.11
C GLU A 43 -14.76 -16.07 1.34
N ALA A 44 -13.45 -16.12 1.15
CA ALA A 44 -12.76 -15.24 0.23
C ALA A 44 -13.46 -15.34 -1.14
N PRO A 45 -13.65 -14.22 -1.87
CA PRO A 45 -14.20 -14.30 -3.21
C PRO A 45 -13.34 -15.27 -4.01
N ALA A 46 -13.98 -16.23 -4.68
CA ALA A 46 -13.31 -17.15 -5.58
C ALA A 46 -12.54 -16.31 -6.61
N GLU A 47 -11.22 -16.24 -6.43
CA GLU A 47 -10.32 -15.64 -7.41
C GLU A 47 -10.59 -16.35 -8.73
N ALA A 48 -10.86 -15.56 -9.78
CA ALA A 48 -10.82 -16.06 -11.13
C ALA A 48 -9.45 -16.71 -11.29
N ALA A 49 -9.43 -18.04 -11.40
CA ALA A 49 -8.20 -18.77 -11.65
C ALA A 49 -7.56 -18.14 -12.88
N ALA A 50 -6.39 -17.51 -12.70
CA ALA A 50 -5.57 -17.05 -13.80
C ALA A 50 -5.51 -18.20 -14.82
N SER A 51 -5.71 -17.89 -16.09
CA SER A 51 -5.62 -18.93 -17.11
C SER A 51 -4.25 -19.60 -16.97
N SER A 52 -4.16 -20.92 -17.14
CA SER A 52 -2.97 -21.72 -16.79
C SER A 52 -1.67 -21.30 -17.51
N ASP A 53 -1.76 -20.34 -18.43
CA ASP A 53 -0.67 -19.80 -19.22
C ASP A 53 -0.19 -18.42 -18.75
N ASP A 54 -0.97 -17.70 -17.93
CA ASP A 54 -0.59 -16.39 -17.41
C ASP A 54 0.44 -16.53 -16.28
N VAL A 55 1.47 -15.68 -16.32
CA VAL A 55 2.49 -15.59 -15.26
C VAL A 55 2.16 -14.43 -14.33
N PHE A 56 2.08 -14.72 -13.03
CA PHE A 56 2.01 -13.71 -12.00
C PHE A 56 3.40 -13.10 -11.76
N THR A 57 3.65 -11.93 -12.34
CA THR A 57 4.91 -11.19 -12.12
C THR A 57 4.79 -10.27 -10.89
N TYR A 58 5.53 -10.58 -9.83
CA TYR A 58 5.61 -9.79 -8.60
C TYR A 58 6.85 -8.87 -8.62
N TRP A 59 6.64 -7.57 -8.38
CA TRP A 59 7.70 -6.57 -8.39
C TRP A 59 8.10 -6.22 -6.95
N GLY A 60 9.21 -6.81 -6.49
CA GLY A 60 9.72 -6.65 -5.13
C GLY A 60 10.82 -5.58 -5.03
N GLY A 61 10.73 -4.71 -4.02
CA GLY A 61 11.81 -3.77 -3.73
C GLY A 61 13.04 -4.46 -3.13
N LEU A 62 14.24 -4.10 -3.57
CA LEU A 62 15.48 -4.55 -2.96
C LEU A 62 15.56 -4.08 -1.50
N ILE A 63 15.71 -5.05 -0.61
CA ILE A 63 15.98 -4.92 0.82
C ILE A 63 17.51 -4.93 1.01
N PHE A 64 18.01 -4.29 2.07
CA PHE A 64 19.45 -4.12 2.33
C PHE A 64 20.28 -5.42 2.40
N SER A 65 19.66 -6.58 2.58
CA SER A 65 20.37 -7.86 2.64
C SER A 65 19.94 -8.82 1.55
N ASP A 66 20.93 -9.48 0.95
CA ASP A 66 20.70 -10.53 -0.06
C ASP A 66 19.85 -11.66 0.51
N ALA A 67 20.04 -12.01 1.79
CA ALA A 67 19.24 -13.00 2.47
C ALA A 67 17.75 -12.60 2.58
N ALA A 68 17.44 -11.33 2.86
CA ALA A 68 16.06 -10.87 2.90
C ALA A 68 15.44 -10.81 1.50
N ASN A 69 16.23 -10.43 0.49
CA ASN A 69 15.80 -10.46 -0.92
C ASN A 69 15.47 -11.88 -1.36
N GLN A 70 16.33 -12.85 -1.04
CA GLN A 70 16.10 -14.25 -1.36
C GLN A 70 14.87 -14.79 -0.63
N MET A 71 14.71 -14.48 0.66
CA MET A 71 13.53 -14.89 1.43
C MET A 71 12.23 -14.37 0.81
N LEU A 72 12.22 -13.14 0.29
CA LEU A 72 11.05 -12.59 -0.42
C LEU A 72 10.75 -13.39 -1.70
N VAL A 73 11.78 -13.64 -2.52
CA VAL A 73 11.67 -14.43 -3.77
C VAL A 73 11.12 -15.82 -3.46
N ASP A 74 11.70 -16.50 -2.47
CA ASP A 74 11.32 -17.85 -2.07
C ASP A 74 9.86 -17.89 -1.60
N ARG A 75 9.44 -16.91 -0.78
CA ARG A 75 8.10 -16.92 -0.21
C ARG A 75 7.01 -16.66 -1.25
N VAL A 76 7.26 -15.77 -2.21
CA VAL A 76 6.31 -15.51 -3.31
C VAL A 76 6.25 -16.71 -4.25
N THR A 77 7.39 -17.31 -4.56
CA THR A 77 7.46 -18.51 -5.42
C THR A 77 6.72 -19.68 -4.79
N GLN A 78 6.98 -19.96 -3.51
CA GLN A 78 6.27 -20.99 -2.75
C GLN A 78 4.75 -20.76 -2.75
N TRP A 79 4.30 -19.53 -2.54
CA TRP A 79 2.86 -19.20 -2.59
C TRP A 79 2.23 -19.53 -3.95
N GLY A 80 2.97 -19.31 -5.05
CA GLY A 80 2.54 -19.64 -6.40
C GLY A 80 2.45 -21.15 -6.63
N GLU A 81 3.50 -21.89 -6.22
CA GLU A 81 3.54 -23.35 -6.28
C GLU A 81 2.36 -23.99 -5.53
N GLU A 82 2.06 -23.52 -4.31
CA GLU A 82 0.92 -23.99 -3.50
C GLU A 82 -0.44 -23.80 -4.18
N ARG A 83 -0.53 -22.88 -5.15
CA ARG A 83 -1.78 -22.51 -5.85
C ARG A 83 -1.81 -22.93 -7.32
N GLY A 84 -0.74 -23.55 -7.81
CA GLY A 84 -0.59 -23.84 -9.24
C GLY A 84 -0.48 -22.59 -10.12
N VAL A 85 -0.04 -21.46 -9.56
CA VAL A 85 0.17 -20.19 -10.27
C VAL A 85 1.65 -20.09 -10.66
N LYS A 86 1.94 -19.85 -11.94
CA LYS A 86 3.31 -19.57 -12.40
C LYS A 86 3.70 -18.18 -11.90
N THR A 87 4.82 -18.08 -11.16
CA THR A 87 5.29 -16.81 -10.60
C THR A 87 6.63 -16.38 -11.18
N GLU A 88 6.79 -15.09 -11.39
CA GLU A 88 8.07 -14.44 -11.65
C GLU A 88 8.28 -13.34 -10.60
N VAL A 89 9.48 -13.26 -10.00
CA VAL A 89 9.80 -12.20 -9.04
C VAL A 89 10.87 -11.29 -9.62
N VAL A 90 10.50 -10.03 -9.83
CA VAL A 90 11.40 -8.98 -10.34
C VAL A 90 11.83 -8.11 -9.17
N MET A 91 13.11 -8.24 -8.78
CA MET A 91 13.69 -7.36 -7.76
C MET A 91 14.12 -6.03 -8.36
N ILE A 92 13.63 -4.92 -7.80
CA ILE A 92 13.88 -3.57 -8.29
C ILE A 92 14.58 -2.71 -7.24
N ASN A 93 15.49 -1.86 -7.69
CA ASN A 93 16.06 -0.84 -6.82
C ASN A 93 14.99 0.23 -6.50
N GLN A 94 14.87 0.62 -5.23
CA GLN A 94 13.89 1.61 -4.79
C GLN A 94 14.02 2.97 -5.51
N ASN A 95 15.24 3.34 -5.91
CA ASN A 95 15.49 4.58 -6.65
C ASN A 95 14.98 4.52 -8.09
N GLU A 96 14.70 3.32 -8.61
CA GLU A 96 14.24 3.08 -9.97
C GLU A 96 12.74 2.76 -10.06
N THR A 97 12.05 2.59 -8.92
CA THR A 97 10.65 2.12 -8.89
C THR A 97 9.74 2.96 -9.77
N VAL A 98 9.79 4.30 -9.64
CA VAL A 98 8.96 5.20 -10.45
C VAL A 98 9.27 5.05 -11.93
N GLN A 99 10.56 4.96 -12.30
CA GLN A 99 10.98 4.82 -13.69
C GLN A 99 10.49 3.49 -14.28
N ARG A 100 10.68 2.38 -13.57
CA ARG A 100 10.33 1.04 -14.08
C ARG A 100 8.82 0.83 -14.14
N VAL A 101 8.08 1.28 -13.12
CA VAL A 101 6.61 1.18 -13.11
C VAL A 101 6.00 2.06 -14.20
N SER A 102 6.47 3.29 -14.36
CA SER A 102 5.97 4.19 -15.41
C SER A 102 6.24 3.66 -16.82
N ALA A 103 7.30 2.89 -17.02
CA ALA A 103 7.61 2.30 -18.33
C ALA A 103 6.78 1.05 -18.64
N ALA A 104 6.11 0.46 -17.64
CA ALA A 104 5.33 -0.77 -17.77
C ALA A 104 3.82 -0.52 -17.97
N ILE A 105 3.36 0.73 -17.88
CA ILE A 105 1.96 1.17 -18.08
C ILE A 105 1.83 2.08 -19.30
#